data_AF-A0A133VGQ5-F1
#
_entry.id   AF-A0A133VGQ5-F1
#
_cell.length_a   1.000
_cell.length_b   1.000
_cell.length_c   1.000
_cell.angle_alpha   90.00
_cell.angle_beta   90.00
_cell.angle_gamma   90.00
#
_symmetry.space_group_name_H-M   'P 1'
#
loop_
_entity.id
_entity.type
_entity.pdbx_description
1 polymer ?
#
loop_
_entity_poly.entity_id
_entity_poly.type
_entity_poly.pdbx_seq_one_letter_code
_entity_poly.pdbx_strand_id
1 'polypeptide(L)'
;MKDNDFSQLPVKRKGNFVGIVLSKDIGLIDDETPIEKVMKHSVPTIPAQTPRSAVAELLKTNNAALVKEEGGIQGIITPADLL
;
A
#
# COMPACT_ATOMS: atom_id res chain seq x y z
N MET A 1 9.77 8.35 4.10
CA MET A 1 9.45 8.30 2.64
C MET A 1 10.62 8.82 1.83
N LYS A 2 11.02 10.09 2.04
CA LYS A 2 12.13 10.75 1.35
C LYS A 2 13.44 9.95 1.29
N ASP A 3 13.87 9.35 2.40
CA ASP A 3 15.16 8.65 2.47
C ASP A 3 15.30 7.46 1.50
N ASN A 4 14.18 6.86 1.09
CA ASN A 4 14.13 5.72 0.16
C ASN A 4 13.26 6.03 -1.07
N ASP A 5 12.92 7.30 -1.29
CA ASP A 5 12.05 7.78 -2.37
C ASP A 5 10.71 7.02 -2.51
N PHE A 6 10.13 6.60 -1.38
CA PHE A 6 8.82 5.93 -1.39
C PHE A 6 7.68 6.95 -1.38
N SER A 7 6.70 6.76 -2.26
CA SER A 7 5.48 7.56 -2.32
C SER A 7 4.40 7.12 -1.32
N GLN A 8 4.58 5.95 -0.70
CA GLN A 8 3.59 5.35 0.17
C GLN A 8 4.20 4.32 1.12
N LEU A 9 3.54 4.10 2.25
CA LEU A 9 3.99 3.13 3.26
C LEU A 9 2.80 2.30 3.78
N PRO A 10 2.96 0.97 3.88
CA PRO A 10 1.98 0.09 4.51
C PRO A 10 1.94 0.32 6.03
N VAL A 11 0.75 0.32 6.63
CA VAL A 11 0.55 0.40 8.08
C VAL A 11 0.20 -0.97 8.62
N LYS A 12 0.94 -1.41 9.65
CA LYS A 12 0.70 -2.68 10.34
C LYS A 12 0.31 -2.46 11.80
N ARG A 13 -0.60 -3.27 12.32
CA ARG A 13 -0.96 -3.35 13.74
C ARG A 13 -0.86 -4.79 14.21
N LYS A 14 0.02 -5.07 15.18
CA LYS A 14 0.28 -6.42 15.69
C LYS A 14 0.57 -7.44 14.56
N GLY A 15 1.40 -7.05 13.60
CA GLY A 15 1.77 -7.88 12.43
C GLY A 15 0.78 -7.87 11.27
N ASN A 16 -0.46 -7.40 11.47
CA ASN A 16 -1.49 -7.39 10.43
C ASN A 16 -1.50 -6.09 9.66
N PHE A 17 -1.67 -6.14 8.33
CA PHE A 17 -1.88 -4.96 7.51
C PHE A 17 -3.24 -4.32 7.82
N VAL A 18 -3.27 -3.02 8.09
CA VAL A 18 -4.51 -2.28 8.46
C VAL A 18 -4.79 -1.08 7.57
N GLY A 19 -3.85 -0.69 6.71
CA GLY A 19 -4.03 0.43 5.79
C GLY A 19 -2.73 0.88 5.13
N ILE A 20 -2.80 1.98 4.38
CA ILE A 20 -1.68 2.60 3.69
C ILE A 20 -1.70 4.11 3.95
N VAL A 21 -0.52 4.71 4.00
CA VAL A 21 -0.34 6.17 4.03
C VAL A 21 0.38 6.59 2.76
N LEU A 22 -0.08 7.65 2.11
CA LEU A 22 0.54 8.21 0.92
C LEU A 22 1.28 9.51 1.27
N SER A 23 2.38 9.80 0.59
CA SER A 23 3.17 11.04 0.78
C SER A 23 2.31 12.29 0.62
N LYS A 24 1.39 12.28 -0.36
CA LYS A 24 0.46 13.38 -0.61
C LYS A 24 -0.54 13.64 0.52
N ASP A 25 -0.84 12.63 1.33
CA ASP A 25 -1.81 12.75 2.43
C ASP A 25 -1.13 13.31 3.70
N ILE A 26 0.18 13.06 3.87
CA ILE A 26 0.95 13.57 5.02
C ILE A 26 1.48 14.99 4.81
N GLY A 27 1.68 15.43 3.56
CA GLY A 27 2.18 16.79 3.28
C GLY A 27 1.20 17.92 3.62
N LEU A 28 -0.03 17.59 4.05
CA LEU A 28 -1.12 18.54 4.31
C LEU A 28 -1.51 18.60 5.80
N ILE A 29 -0.81 17.88 6.68
CA ILE A 29 -1.16 17.75 8.10
C ILE A 29 -0.02 18.21 9.00
N ASP A 30 -0.34 18.41 10.27
CA ASP A 30 0.63 18.65 11.32
C ASP A 30 1.41 17.37 11.66
N ASP A 31 2.69 17.51 11.98
CA ASP A 31 3.61 16.39 12.28
C ASP A 31 3.17 15.55 13.49
N GLU A 32 2.43 16.14 14.43
CA GLU A 32 1.89 15.45 15.62
C GLU A 32 0.59 14.68 15.32
N THR A 33 0.08 14.75 14.09
CA THR A 33 -1.14 14.04 13.70
C THR A 33 -0.89 12.52 13.71
N PRO A 34 -1.64 11.73 14.50
CA PRO A 34 -1.47 10.29 14.52
C PRO A 34 -1.77 9.66 13.15
N ILE A 35 -0.94 8.70 12.73
CA ILE A 35 -1.08 7.97 11.46
C ILE A 35 -2.47 7.35 11.28
N GLU A 36 -3.08 6.88 12.38
CA GLU A 36 -4.42 6.28 12.33
C GLU A 36 -5.53 7.23 11.86
N LYS A 37 -5.32 8.55 11.94
CA LYS A 37 -6.26 9.55 11.43
C LYS A 37 -6.10 9.84 9.94
N VAL A 38 -4.98 9.43 9.34
CA VAL A 38 -4.57 9.79 7.97
C VAL A 38 -4.57 8.57 7.06
N MET A 39 -4.30 7.39 7.61
CA MET A 39 -4.22 6.15 6.84
C MET A 39 -5.53 5.84 6.12
N LYS A 40 -5.40 5.30 4.90
CA LYS A 40 -6.51 4.78 4.10
C LYS A 40 -6.60 3.27 4.28
N HIS A 41 -7.82 2.77 4.46
CA HIS A 41 -8.04 1.36 4.76
C HIS A 41 -8.21 0.47 3.51
N SER A 42 -8.53 1.04 2.35
CA SER A 42 -8.79 0.26 1.14
C SER A 42 -7.50 0.06 0.32
N VAL A 43 -6.86 -1.09 0.51
CA VAL A 43 -5.87 -1.61 -0.45
C VAL A 43 -6.35 -2.98 -0.91
N PRO A 44 -6.60 -3.19 -2.21
CA PRO A 44 -7.05 -4.48 -2.71
C PRO A 44 -6.02 -5.56 -2.38
N THR A 45 -6.51 -6.72 -1.94
CA THR A 45 -5.67 -7.89 -1.72
C THR A 45 -5.87 -8.86 -2.87
N ILE A 46 -4.77 -9.21 -3.53
CA ILE A 46 -4.73 -10.16 -4.64
C ILE A 46 -3.94 -11.40 -4.24
N PRO A 47 -4.29 -12.57 -4.77
CA PRO A 47 -3.46 -13.75 -4.57
C PRO A 47 -2.15 -13.69 -5.38
N ALA A 48 -1.08 -14.35 -4.92
CA ALA A 48 0.25 -14.27 -5.55
C ALA A 48 0.34 -14.78 -6.99
N GLN A 49 -0.56 -15.67 -7.40
CA GLN A 49 -0.61 -16.17 -8.78
C GLN A 49 -1.33 -15.21 -9.75
N THR A 50 -1.77 -14.03 -9.28
CA THR A 50 -2.55 -13.10 -10.09
C THR A 50 -1.70 -12.66 -11.29
N PRO A 51 -2.17 -12.83 -12.53
CA PRO A 51 -1.38 -12.47 -13.71
C PRO A 51 -0.97 -11.00 -13.68
N ARG A 52 0.29 -10.72 -14.08
CA ARG A 52 0.83 -9.35 -14.13
C ARG A 52 -0.08 -8.35 -14.86
N SER A 53 -0.74 -8.78 -15.93
CA SER A 53 -1.70 -7.95 -16.67
C SER A 53 -2.92 -7.54 -15.84
N ALA A 54 -3.45 -8.45 -15.02
CA ALA A 54 -4.56 -8.15 -14.11
C ALA A 54 -4.11 -7.22 -12.96
N VAL A 55 -2.88 -7.39 -12.46
CA VAL A 55 -2.28 -6.47 -11.49
C VAL A 55 -2.13 -5.06 -12.09
N ALA A 56 -1.67 -4.98 -13.34
CA ALA A 56 -1.54 -3.71 -14.06
C ALA A 56 -2.89 -2.99 -14.23
N GLU A 57 -3.95 -3.72 -14.58
CA GLU A 57 -5.29 -3.14 -14.68
C GLU A 57 -5.80 -2.62 -13.33
N LEU A 58 -5.63 -3.42 -12.26
CA LEU A 58 -6.04 -3.05 -10.90
C LEU A 58 -5.34 -1.77 -10.42
N LEU A 59 -4.05 -1.62 -10.74
CA LEU A 59 -3.24 -0.49 -10.32
C LEU A 59 -3.49 0.81 -11.13
N LYS A 60 -4.33 0.78 -12.17
CA LYS A 60 -4.78 2.02 -12.84
C LYS A 60 -5.65 2.89 -11.94
N THR A 61 -6.37 2.28 -11.01
CA THR A 61 -7.31 2.96 -10.10
C THR A 61 -6.93 2.84 -8.63
N ASN A 62 -5.93 2.01 -8.31
CA ASN A 62 -5.45 1.77 -6.95
C ASN A 62 -3.96 2.09 -6.83
N ASN A 63 -3.54 2.69 -5.70
CA ASN A 63 -2.13 3.03 -5.49
C ASN A 63 -1.25 1.81 -5.14
N ALA A 64 -1.86 0.70 -4.76
CA ALA A 64 -1.18 -0.53 -4.39
C ALA A 64 -2.12 -1.74 -4.47
N ALA A 65 -1.52 -2.92 -4.50
CA ALA A 65 -2.18 -4.20 -4.25
C ALA A 65 -1.36 -5.01 -3.24
N LEU A 66 -2.02 -5.57 -2.22
CA LEU A 66 -1.39 -6.52 -1.31
C LEU A 66 -1.34 -7.89 -1.93
N VAL A 67 -0.22 -8.57 -1.79
CA VAL A 67 -0.03 -9.93 -2.29
C VAL A 67 -0.22 -10.90 -1.16
N LYS A 68 -1.13 -11.87 -1.35
CA LYS A 68 -1.45 -12.92 -0.39
C LYS A 68 -1.05 -14.30 -0.90
N GLU A 69 -0.47 -15.09 0.00
CA GLU A 69 -0.26 -16.53 -0.15
C GLU A 69 -0.90 -17.29 1.01
N GLU A 70 -0.75 -18.62 1.01
CA GLU A 70 -1.00 -19.42 2.21
C GLU A 70 -0.13 -18.88 3.36
N GLY A 71 -0.75 -18.56 4.49
CA GLY A 71 -0.07 -17.94 5.63
C GLY A 71 -0.19 -16.41 5.74
N GLY A 72 -0.76 -15.71 4.74
CA GLY A 72 -1.16 -14.30 4.87
C GLY A 72 -0.57 -13.36 3.83
N ILE A 73 -0.48 -12.08 4.19
CA ILE A 73 0.06 -11.03 3.32
C ILE A 73 1.58 -11.16 3.27
N GLN A 74 2.11 -11.46 2.08
CA GLN A 74 3.55 -11.60 1.82
C GLN A 74 4.20 -10.29 1.42
N GLY A 75 3.44 -9.40 0.77
CA GLY A 75 4.01 -8.16 0.26
C GLY A 75 3.00 -7.20 -0.34
N ILE A 76 3.52 -6.24 -1.08
CA ILE A 76 2.78 -5.17 -1.75
C ILE A 76 3.40 -4.96 -3.13
N ILE A 77 2.55 -4.73 -4.13
CA ILE A 77 2.95 -4.29 -5.47
C ILE A 77 2.35 -2.89 -5.69
N THR A 78 3.12 -2.03 -6.32
CA THR A 78 2.81 -0.63 -6.62
C THR A 78 2.99 -0.36 -8.12
N PRO A 79 2.48 0.77 -8.64
CA PRO A 79 2.70 1.14 -10.03
C PRO A 79 4.19 1.21 -10.42
N ALA A 80 5.09 1.55 -9.48
CA ALA A 80 6.52 1.63 -9.72
C ALA A 80 7.16 0.27 -10.06
N ASP A 81 6.57 -0.83 -9.60
CA ASP A 81 7.06 -2.20 -9.89
C ASP A 81 6.67 -2.67 -11.30
N LEU A 82 5.78 -1.95 -11.97
CA LEU A 82 5.30 -2.27 -13.31
C LEU A 82 5.98 -1.48 -14.43
N LEU A 83 6.72 -0.44 -14.08
CA LEU A 83 7.50 0.40 -14.99
C LEU A 83 8.76 -0.32 -15.51
#